data_AF-A0A2S9YJL8-F1
#
_entry.id   AF-A0A2S9YJL8-F1
#
_cell.length_a   1.000
_cell.length_b   1.000
_cell.length_c   1.000
_cell.angle_alpha   90.00
_cell.angle_beta   90.00
_cell.angle_gamma   90.00
#
_symmetry.space_group_name_H-M   'P 1'
#
loop_
_entity.id
_entity.type
_entity.pdbx_description
1 polymer ?
#
loop_
_entity_poly.entity_id
_entity_poly.type
_entity_poly.pdbx_seq_one_letter_code
_entity_poly.pdbx_strand_id
1 'polypeptide(L)'
;MPESPATTEPSAPTKLWEKLLSGIKSAVELRVVTYVGDANVKGDIGKPQVNLDGAKGDAIVTSINLVEGDINSVVPDRFWTPDKDVVRKYHQDQVDKSNAIVERNLRLIGELGAGLAKAIGDLKALEDPKS
;
A
#
# COMPACT_ATOMS: atom_id res chain seq x y z
N MET A 1 -8.05 -52.04 -8.69
CA MET A 1 -7.39 -50.90 -8.03
C MET A 1 -7.80 -49.65 -8.79
N PRO A 2 -8.54 -48.70 -8.20
CA PRO A 2 -8.83 -47.44 -8.86
C PRO A 2 -7.60 -46.51 -8.77
N GLU A 3 -7.21 -45.93 -9.91
CA GLU A 3 -6.14 -44.94 -10.02
C GLU A 3 -6.49 -43.67 -9.25
N SER A 4 -5.53 -43.19 -8.46
CA SER A 4 -5.60 -41.93 -7.72
C SER A 4 -5.54 -40.75 -8.71
N PRO A 5 -6.39 -39.71 -8.58
CA PRO A 5 -6.40 -38.60 -9.53
C PRO A 5 -5.10 -37.82 -9.42
N ALA A 6 -4.47 -37.57 -10.58
CA ALA A 6 -3.31 -36.73 -10.70
C ALA A 6 -3.62 -35.33 -10.16
N THR A 7 -2.97 -34.97 -9.04
CA THR A 7 -2.95 -33.61 -8.53
C THR A 7 -2.15 -32.76 -9.53
N THR A 8 -2.84 -32.19 -10.52
CA THR A 8 -2.25 -31.22 -11.44
C THR A 8 -1.77 -30.03 -10.62
N GLU A 9 -0.46 -29.91 -10.46
CA GLU A 9 0.13 -28.71 -9.86
C GLU A 9 -0.35 -27.48 -10.65
N PRO A 10 -0.72 -26.38 -9.94
CA PRO A 10 -1.12 -25.16 -10.62
C PRO A 10 0.03 -24.69 -11.51
N SER A 11 -0.31 -24.35 -12.75
CA SER A 11 0.67 -23.95 -13.76
C SER A 11 1.53 -22.78 -13.25
N ALA A 12 2.80 -22.76 -13.62
CA ALA A 12 3.77 -21.72 -13.25
C ALA A 12 3.26 -20.25 -13.30
N PRO A 13 2.43 -19.83 -14.28
CA PRO A 13 1.84 -18.48 -14.28
C PRO A 13 0.95 -18.18 -13.06
N THR A 14 0.20 -19.17 -12.56
CA THR A 14 -0.65 -19.02 -11.36
C THR A 14 0.20 -18.82 -10.11
N LYS A 15 1.31 -19.56 -9.98
CA LYS A 15 2.24 -19.46 -8.84
C LYS A 15 2.99 -18.11 -8.82
N LEU A 16 3.37 -17.56 -9.98
CA LEU A 16 4.00 -16.23 -10.05
C LEU A 16 3.02 -15.11 -9.69
N TRP A 17 1.77 -15.22 -10.17
CA TRP A 17 0.72 -14.27 -9.85
C TRP A 17 0.34 -14.28 -8.36
N GLU A 18 0.22 -15.47 -7.75
CA GLU A 18 -0.01 -15.62 -6.32
C GLU A 18 1.13 -15.03 -5.48
N LYS A 19 2.39 -15.22 -5.90
CA LYS A 19 3.55 -14.61 -5.22
C LYS A 19 3.59 -13.09 -5.37
N LEU A 20 3.24 -12.56 -6.54
CA LEU A 20 3.15 -11.13 -6.78
C LEU A 20 2.02 -10.52 -5.93
N LEU A 21 0.83 -11.12 -5.96
CA LEU A 21 -0.30 -10.73 -5.13
C LEU A 21 0.01 -10.82 -3.64
N SER A 22 0.67 -11.88 -3.20
CA SER A 22 1.09 -12.04 -1.81
C SER A 22 2.14 -11.00 -1.40
N GLY A 23 3.12 -10.70 -2.26
CA GLY A 23 4.14 -9.70 -2.01
C GLY A 23 3.58 -8.28 -1.96
N ILE A 24 2.59 -7.98 -2.82
CA ILE A 24 1.84 -6.72 -2.77
C ILE A 24 1.00 -6.65 -1.51
N LYS A 25 0.24 -7.72 -1.18
CA LYS A 25 -0.60 -7.77 0.03
C LYS A 25 0.21 -7.60 1.33
N SER A 26 1.47 -8.04 1.36
CA SER A 26 2.32 -7.86 2.54
C SER A 26 2.97 -6.47 2.65
N ALA A 27 2.76 -5.56 1.69
CA ALA A 27 3.59 -4.35 1.55
C ALA A 27 2.81 -3.01 1.54
N VAL A 28 1.53 -2.96 1.86
CA VAL A 28 0.72 -1.73 1.68
C VAL A 28 0.13 -1.21 2.99
N GLU A 29 1.01 -0.79 3.92
CA GLU A 29 0.63 0.09 5.02
C GLU A 29 0.88 1.55 4.61
N LEU A 30 -0.14 2.38 4.69
CA LEU A 30 -0.02 3.82 4.51
C LEU A 30 -0.07 4.50 5.89
N ARG A 31 1.00 5.22 6.25
CA ARG A 31 1.07 5.98 7.49
C ARG A 31 1.18 7.48 7.21
N VAL A 32 0.21 8.24 7.68
CA VAL A 32 0.16 9.70 7.59
C VAL A 32 0.35 10.29 8.98
N VAL A 33 1.33 11.17 9.13
CA VAL A 33 1.62 11.86 10.40
C VAL A 33 1.57 13.37 10.16
N THR A 34 0.67 14.06 10.85
CA THR A 34 0.63 15.52 10.88
C THR A 34 1.04 15.99 12.25
N TYR A 35 2.15 16.70 12.32
CA TYR A 35 2.70 17.21 13.57
C TYR A 35 2.48 18.72 13.67
N VAL A 36 2.11 19.19 14.87
CA VAL A 36 1.96 20.61 15.19
C VAL A 36 2.82 20.93 16.41
N GLY A 37 3.86 21.74 16.18
CA GLY A 37 4.85 22.15 17.17
C GLY A 37 6.19 22.44 16.51
N ASP A 38 7.23 22.62 17.31
CA ASP A 38 8.60 22.74 16.80
C ASP A 38 9.05 21.38 16.25
N ALA A 39 9.35 21.30 14.95
CA ALA A 39 9.83 20.09 14.30
C ALA A 39 11.21 20.33 13.66
N ASN A 40 12.13 19.40 13.84
CA ASN A 40 13.41 19.41 13.13
C ASN A 40 13.37 18.37 12.01
N VAL A 41 13.15 18.82 10.78
CA VAL A 41 13.19 17.96 9.60
C VAL A 41 14.63 17.84 9.14
N LYS A 42 15.19 16.62 9.22
CA LYS A 42 16.52 16.28 8.71
C LYS A 42 16.39 15.26 7.57
N GLY A 43 17.49 14.98 6.87
CA GLY A 43 17.54 13.97 5.80
C GLY A 43 17.36 14.53 4.40
N ASP A 44 17.36 13.62 3.42
CA ASP A 44 17.26 13.94 2.00
C ASP A 44 15.79 14.12 1.57
N ILE A 45 15.53 14.89 0.51
CA ILE A 45 14.17 15.24 0.06
C ILE A 45 13.34 13.96 -0.25
N GLY A 46 14.00 12.88 -0.67
CA GLY A 46 13.37 11.58 -0.94
C GLY A 46 13.09 10.72 0.30
N LYS A 47 13.70 11.02 1.45
CA LYS A 47 13.57 10.27 2.72
C LYS A 47 13.73 11.21 3.92
N PRO A 48 12.76 12.12 4.15
CA PRO A 48 12.84 13.01 5.30
C PRO A 48 12.81 12.18 6.59
N GLN A 49 13.79 12.43 7.45
CA GLN A 49 13.84 11.93 8.81
C GLN A 49 13.30 13.03 9.73
N VAL A 50 12.10 12.83 10.24
CA VAL A 50 11.51 13.70 11.26
C VAL A 50 12.03 13.21 12.60
N ASN A 51 12.91 13.96 13.24
CA ASN A 51 13.32 13.65 14.61
C ASN A 51 12.41 14.40 15.59
N LEU A 52 11.77 13.65 16.48
CA LEU A 52 10.87 14.14 17.53
C LEU A 52 11.55 14.22 18.90
N ASP A 53 12.84 13.88 19.00
CA ASP A 53 13.59 13.92 20.25
C ASP A 53 13.62 15.34 20.84
N GLY A 54 12.97 15.51 22.00
CA GLY A 54 12.92 16.77 22.74
C GLY A 54 11.87 17.78 22.26
N ALA A 55 11.06 17.43 21.25
CA ALA A 55 10.05 18.33 20.70
C ALA A 55 8.80 18.35 21.59
N LYS A 56 8.44 19.53 22.11
CA LYS A 56 7.14 19.76 22.78
C LYS A 56 6.10 20.03 21.70
N GLY A 57 5.48 18.98 21.19
CA GLY A 57 4.43 19.13 20.21
C GLY A 57 3.66 17.85 20.02
N ASP A 58 2.62 17.98 19.21
CA ASP A 58 1.51 17.07 19.22
C ASP A 58 1.21 16.60 17.82
N ALA A 59 0.96 15.31 17.65
CA ALA A 59 0.75 14.71 16.34
C ALA A 59 -0.64 14.11 16.21
N ILE A 60 -1.23 14.29 15.03
CA ILE A 60 -2.30 13.45 14.51
C ILE A 60 -1.63 12.34 13.69
N VAL A 61 -1.93 11.09 14.00
CA VAL A 61 -1.36 9.92 13.30
C VAL A 61 -2.50 9.08 12.77
N THR A 62 -2.48 8.78 11.48
CA THR A 62 -3.39 7.83 10.85
C THR A 62 -2.57 6.74 10.16
N SER A 63 -2.83 5.48 10.50
CA SER A 63 -2.32 4.31 9.77
C SER A 63 -3.49 3.63 9.07
N ILE A 64 -3.27 3.24 7.82
CA ILE A 64 -4.24 2.59 6.95
C ILE A 64 -3.61 1.31 6.44
N ASN A 65 -4.22 0.17 6.79
CA ASN A 65 -3.95 -1.09 6.10
C ASN A 65 -4.77 -1.08 4.81
N LEU A 66 -4.10 -0.95 3.68
CA LEU A 66 -4.77 -0.81 2.39
C LEU A 66 -5.28 -2.14 1.82
N VAL A 67 -4.91 -3.26 2.45
CA VAL A 67 -5.33 -4.61 2.06
C VAL A 67 -6.56 -5.03 2.84
N GLU A 68 -6.55 -4.78 4.15
CA GLU A 68 -7.65 -5.12 5.05
C GLU A 68 -8.70 -4.01 5.12
N GLY A 69 -8.35 -2.79 4.71
CA GLY A 69 -9.22 -1.62 4.79
C GLY A 69 -9.28 -1.01 6.20
N ASP A 70 -8.46 -1.49 7.12
CA ASP A 70 -8.44 -1.00 8.50
C ASP A 70 -7.79 0.37 8.59
N ILE A 71 -8.47 1.29 9.27
CA ILE A 71 -8.00 2.65 9.51
C ILE A 71 -7.89 2.88 11.02
N ASN A 72 -6.68 3.17 11.49
CA ASN A 72 -6.41 3.52 12.88
C ASN A 72 -5.94 4.97 12.96
N SER A 73 -6.71 5.83 13.62
CA SER A 73 -6.36 7.24 13.80
C SER A 73 -6.25 7.60 15.28
N VAL A 74 -5.17 8.29 15.64
CA VAL A 74 -4.93 8.84 16.97
C VAL A 74 -4.88 10.36 16.84
N VAL A 75 -5.89 11.01 17.40
CA VAL A 75 -6.04 12.47 17.44
C VAL A 75 -6.05 12.88 18.92
N PRO A 76 -5.00 13.54 19.41
CA PRO A 76 -4.99 14.04 20.77
C PRO A 76 -6.12 15.05 21.05
N ASP A 77 -6.65 15.06 22.28
CA ASP A 77 -7.85 15.83 22.64
C ASP A 77 -7.77 17.32 22.30
N ARG A 78 -6.57 17.87 22.44
CA ARG A 78 -6.22 19.27 22.17
C ARG A 78 -6.39 19.69 20.71
N PHE A 79 -6.57 18.73 19.80
CA PHE A 79 -6.93 18.99 18.41
C PHE A 79 -8.43 18.96 18.14
N TRP A 80 -9.33 18.76 19.11
CA TRP A 80 -10.79 18.82 18.90
C TRP A 80 -11.39 20.22 19.10
N THR A 81 -10.58 21.20 19.49
CA THR A 81 -11.04 22.58 19.63
C THR A 81 -11.36 23.20 18.25
N PRO A 82 -12.28 24.20 18.18
CA PRO A 82 -12.66 24.82 16.91
C PRO A 82 -11.49 25.47 16.16
N ASP A 83 -10.51 26.04 16.87
CA ASP A 83 -9.33 26.69 16.28
C ASP A 83 -8.35 25.71 15.62
N LYS A 84 -8.47 24.41 15.91
CA LYS A 84 -7.67 23.33 15.29
C LYS A 84 -8.38 22.62 14.15
N ASP A 85 -9.58 23.07 13.75
CA ASP A 85 -10.33 22.47 12.64
C ASP A 85 -9.54 22.48 11.32
N VAL A 86 -8.78 23.55 11.07
CA VAL A 86 -7.91 23.66 9.88
C VAL A 86 -6.84 22.58 9.87
N VAL A 87 -6.26 22.23 11.03
CA VAL A 87 -5.24 21.17 11.14
C VAL A 87 -5.86 19.80 10.86
N ARG A 88 -7.04 19.51 11.43
CA ARG A 88 -7.75 18.25 11.18
C ARG A 88 -8.12 18.11 9.71
N LYS A 89 -8.66 19.16 9.09
CA LYS A 89 -8.97 19.19 7.66
C LYS A 89 -7.73 19.00 6.80
N TYR A 90 -6.64 19.69 7.13
CA TYR A 90 -5.37 19.50 6.42
C TYR A 90 -4.88 18.05 6.52
N HIS A 91 -4.93 17.43 7.71
CA HIS A 91 -4.58 16.02 7.88
C HIS A 91 -5.47 15.10 7.03
N GLN A 92 -6.78 15.31 7.07
CA GLN A 92 -7.73 14.52 6.28
C GLN A 92 -7.46 14.66 4.77
N ASP A 93 -7.21 15.86 4.28
CA ASP A 93 -6.85 16.09 2.87
C ASP A 93 -5.57 15.32 2.47
N GLN A 94 -4.59 15.20 3.37
CA GLN A 94 -3.39 14.39 3.11
C GLN A 94 -3.72 12.91 3.09
N VAL A 95 -4.54 12.42 4.02
CA VAL A 95 -5.02 11.03 4.05
C VAL A 95 -5.71 10.67 2.74
N ASP A 96 -6.65 11.50 2.27
CA ASP A 96 -7.42 11.27 1.06
C ASP A 96 -6.52 11.25 -0.19
N LYS A 97 -5.61 12.22 -0.31
CA LYS A 97 -4.63 12.28 -1.41
C LYS A 97 -3.70 11.08 -1.42
N SER A 98 -3.19 10.70 -0.25
CA SER A 98 -2.31 9.54 -0.13
C SER A 98 -3.04 8.25 -0.49
N ASN A 99 -4.27 8.06 -0.03
CA ASN A 99 -5.06 6.88 -0.40
C ASN A 99 -5.27 6.81 -1.93
N ALA A 100 -5.66 7.92 -2.56
CA ALA A 100 -5.83 7.98 -4.02
C ALA A 100 -4.54 7.66 -4.80
N ILE A 101 -3.37 8.09 -4.30
CA ILE A 101 -2.07 7.76 -4.90
C ILE A 101 -1.81 6.25 -4.79
N VAL A 102 -2.07 5.65 -3.63
CA VAL A 102 -1.80 4.23 -3.44
C VAL A 102 -2.77 3.37 -4.24
N GLU A 103 -4.07 3.69 -4.26
CA GLU A 103 -5.06 3.00 -5.11
C GLU A 103 -4.65 3.03 -6.59
N ARG A 104 -4.19 4.18 -7.08
CA ARG A 104 -3.65 4.29 -8.45
C ARG A 104 -2.45 3.39 -8.67
N ASN A 105 -1.50 3.35 -7.72
CA ASN A 105 -0.31 2.52 -7.85
C ASN A 105 -0.65 1.02 -7.81
N LEU A 106 -1.55 0.59 -6.93
CA LEU A 106 -2.02 -0.80 -6.87
C LEU A 106 -2.70 -1.22 -8.18
N ARG A 107 -3.52 -0.34 -8.77
CA ARG A 107 -4.11 -0.58 -10.09
C ARG A 107 -3.04 -0.76 -11.17
N LEU A 108 -2.06 0.15 -11.25
CA LEU A 108 -0.97 0.06 -12.23
C LEU A 108 -0.16 -1.24 -12.09
N ILE A 109 0.10 -1.68 -10.86
CA ILE A 109 0.77 -2.95 -10.60
C ILE A 109 -0.09 -4.14 -11.06
N GLY A 110 -1.41 -4.09 -10.81
CA GLY A 110 -2.35 -5.10 -11.29
C GLY A 110 -2.38 -5.19 -12.83
N GLU A 111 -2.42 -4.04 -13.51
CA GLU A 111 -2.36 -3.95 -14.97
C GLU A 111 -1.04 -4.53 -15.52
N LEU A 112 0.09 -4.18 -14.90
CA LEU A 112 1.41 -4.71 -15.28
C LEU A 112 1.48 -6.23 -15.12
N GLY A 113 0.95 -6.77 -14.02
CA GLY A 113 0.93 -8.20 -13.80
C GLY A 113 0.00 -8.94 -14.77
N ALA A 114 -1.16 -8.37 -15.11
CA ALA A 114 -2.04 -8.91 -16.14
C ALA A 114 -1.36 -8.90 -17.52
N GLY A 115 -0.65 -7.82 -17.86
CA GLY A 115 0.16 -7.73 -19.08
C GLY A 115 1.26 -8.78 -19.14
N LEU A 116 1.96 -9.01 -18.04
CA LEU A 116 3.00 -10.05 -17.94
C LEU A 116 2.41 -11.46 -18.09
N ALA A 117 1.29 -11.74 -17.41
CA ALA A 117 0.61 -13.04 -17.52
C ALA A 117 0.17 -13.32 -18.97
N LYS A 118 -0.36 -12.31 -19.66
CA LYS A 118 -0.72 -12.40 -21.07
C LYS A 118 0.50 -12.67 -21.94
N ALA A 119 1.59 -11.92 -21.77
CA ALA A 119 2.81 -12.09 -22.55
C ALA A 119 3.41 -13.50 -22.39
N ILE A 120 3.40 -14.06 -21.17
CA ILE A 120 3.84 -15.44 -20.91
C ILE A 120 2.90 -16.44 -21.58
N GLY A 121 1.58 -16.22 -21.50
CA GLY A 121 0.59 -17.07 -22.16
C GLY A 121 0.75 -17.10 -23.68
N ASP A 122 0.94 -15.93 -24.29
CA ASP A 122 1.17 -15.77 -25.72
C ASP A 122 2.48 -16.47 -26.15
N LEU A 123 3.55 -16.35 -25.34
CA LEU A 123 4.82 -17.07 -25.59
C LEU A 123 4.62 -18.59 -25.58
N LYS A 124 3.90 -19.10 -24.59
CA LYS A 124 3.65 -20.55 -24.46
C LYS A 124 2.77 -21.07 -25.61
N ALA A 125 1.80 -20.29 -26.07
CA ALA A 125 0.98 -20.64 -27.23
C ALA A 125 1.77 -20.70 -28.55
N LEU A 126 2.86 -19.93 -28.65
CA LEU A 126 3.80 -19.99 -29.78
C LEU A 126 4.73 -21.21 -29.73
N GLU A 127 5.04 -21.72 -28.53
CA GLU A 127 5.88 -22.91 -28.34
C GLU A 127 5.11 -24.24 -28.55
N ASP A 128 3.80 -24.28 -28.32
CA ASP A 128 2.92 -25.45 -28.57
C ASP A 128 1.93 -25.22 -29.75
N PRO A 129 2.38 -25.07 -31.01
CA PRO A 129 1.48 -24.81 -32.13
C PRO A 129 0.64 -26.02 -32.59
N LYS A 130 0.65 -27.17 -31.90
CA LYS A 130 -0.14 -28.36 -32.25
C LYS A 130 -0.57 -29.22 -31.06
N SER A 131 -1.87 -29.24 -30.79
CA SER A 131 -2.64 -30.48 -30.54
C SER A 131 -3.96 -30.37 -31.30
#